data_AF-D0LGD4-F1
#
_entry.id   AF-D0LGD4-F1
#
_cell.length_a   1.000
_cell.length_b   1.000
_cell.length_c   1.000
_cell.angle_alpha   90.00
_cell.angle_beta   90.00
_cell.angle_gamma   90.00
#
_symmetry.space_group_name_H-M   'P 1'
#
loop_
_entity.id
_entity.type
_entity.pdbx_description
1 polymer ?
#
loop_
_entity_poly.entity_id
_entity_poly.type
_entity_poly.pdbx_seq_one_letter_code
_entity_poly.pdbx_strand_id
1 'polypeptide(L)'
;MSLAEITLDLPTTRPILKQIPVHLRMTVLPAPTLSPVEGELVSINPEHMFVRAPISPLPKTVAHLRFRMLKKRMCEARGQVVWHRNDGFGIAIEECNQPLESVLLELSDLSPNLRQLYLADVLYPRIDLSL
;
A
#
# COMPACT_ATOMS: atom_id res chain seq x y z
N MET A 1 51.65 19.42 -23.00
CA MET A 1 50.24 19.84 -22.90
C MET A 1 49.53 18.77 -22.08
N SER A 2 49.02 19.11 -20.90
CA SER A 2 48.41 18.15 -19.95
C SER A 2 46.90 18.36 -19.91
N LEU A 3 46.12 17.28 -20.05
CA LEU A 3 44.67 17.29 -19.92
C LEU A 3 44.32 17.37 -18.43
N ALA A 4 43.72 18.49 -18.01
CA ALA A 4 43.17 18.61 -16.67
C ALA A 4 41.90 17.72 -16.57
N GLU A 5 41.93 16.76 -15.66
CA GLU A 5 40.78 15.94 -15.29
C GLU A 5 39.75 16.83 -14.58
N ILE A 6 38.56 16.95 -15.18
CA ILE A 6 37.41 17.58 -14.53
C ILE A 6 36.77 16.51 -13.64
N THR A 7 37.06 16.56 -12.35
CA THR A 7 36.32 15.78 -11.35
C THR A 7 34.96 16.44 -11.14
N LEU A 8 33.92 15.83 -11.68
CA LEU A 8 32.53 16.20 -11.39
C LEU A 8 32.18 15.70 -9.99
N ASP A 9 32.32 16.58 -9.00
CA ASP A 9 31.74 16.38 -7.66
C ASP A 9 30.21 16.44 -7.76
N LEU A 10 29.59 15.30 -8.01
CA LEU A 10 28.15 15.14 -7.89
C LEU A 10 27.78 15.28 -6.41
N PRO A 11 26.96 16.27 -6.01
CA PRO A 11 26.53 16.39 -4.64
C PRO A 11 25.77 15.13 -4.23
N THR A 12 26.34 14.38 -3.30
CA THR A 12 25.74 13.22 -2.63
C THR A 12 24.63 13.68 -1.69
N THR A 13 23.62 14.35 -2.24
CA THR A 13 22.37 14.56 -1.53
C THR A 13 21.66 13.21 -1.49
N ARG A 14 21.83 12.50 -0.37
CA ARG A 14 21.01 11.34 -0.04
C ARG A 14 19.55 11.77 -0.20
N PRO A 15 18.76 11.10 -1.06
CA PRO A 15 17.37 11.47 -1.21
C PRO A 15 16.70 11.35 0.16
N ILE A 16 16.14 12.46 0.65
CA ILE A 16 15.30 12.46 1.83
C ILE A 16 14.07 11.62 1.46
N LEU A 17 14.04 10.37 1.93
CA LEU A 17 12.93 9.43 1.82
C LEU A 17 11.72 10.00 2.59
N LYS A 18 10.95 10.88 1.95
CA LYS A 18 9.64 11.27 2.49
C LYS A 18 8.66 10.16 2.18
N GLN A 19 8.34 9.33 3.17
CA GLN A 19 7.24 8.38 3.06
C GLN A 19 5.95 9.13 2.73
N ILE A 20 5.47 8.99 1.49
CA ILE A 20 4.15 9.46 1.08
C ILE A 20 3.15 8.36 1.49
N PRO A 21 2.31 8.57 2.52
CA PRO A 21 1.29 7.60 2.88
C PRO A 21 0.25 7.58 1.77
N VAL A 22 -0.05 6.39 1.26
CA VAL A 22 -1.01 6.21 0.18
C VAL A 22 -2.31 5.78 0.83
N HIS A 23 -3.22 6.74 1.00
CA HIS A 23 -4.51 6.53 1.66
C HIS A 23 -5.51 5.97 0.65
N LEU A 24 -5.81 4.67 0.72
CA LEU A 24 -6.90 4.07 -0.07
C LEU A 24 -8.07 3.68 0.82
N ARG A 25 -9.27 4.17 0.50
CA ARG A 25 -10.48 3.62 1.13
C ARG A 25 -10.67 2.18 0.69
N MET A 26 -10.82 1.31 1.67
CA MET A 26 -11.03 -0.12 1.50
C MET A 26 -12.16 -0.61 2.37
N THR A 27 -12.74 -1.74 2.00
CA THR A 27 -13.67 -2.47 2.84
C THR A 27 -12.94 -3.66 3.44
N VAL A 28 -12.87 -3.70 4.77
CA VAL A 28 -12.43 -4.82 5.57
C VAL A 28 -13.66 -5.68 5.86
N LEU A 29 -13.67 -6.91 5.36
CA LEU A 29 -14.67 -7.92 5.65
C LEU A 29 -14.11 -8.78 6.79
N PRO A 30 -14.53 -8.54 8.04
CA PRO A 30 -14.15 -9.38 9.17
C PRO A 30 -14.76 -10.79 9.05
N ALA A 31 -14.40 -11.67 9.98
CA ALA A 31 -15.01 -12.99 10.17
C ALA A 31 -16.55 -12.96 10.05
N PRO A 32 -17.20 -14.09 9.67
CA PRO A 32 -18.57 -14.14 9.12
C PRO A 32 -19.70 -13.56 9.98
N THR A 33 -19.42 -13.17 11.21
CA THR A 33 -20.39 -12.62 12.18
C THR A 33 -20.37 -11.10 12.28
N LEU A 34 -19.43 -10.42 11.63
CA LEU A 34 -19.26 -8.97 11.76
C LEU A 34 -19.58 -8.24 10.44
N SER A 35 -20.21 -7.07 10.57
CA SER A 35 -20.47 -6.21 9.41
C SER A 35 -19.16 -5.74 8.77
N PRO A 36 -19.15 -5.51 7.44
CA PRO A 36 -18.04 -4.86 6.76
C PRO A 36 -17.66 -3.55 7.46
N VAL A 37 -16.36 -3.32 7.63
CA VAL A 37 -15.80 -2.09 8.19
C VAL A 37 -15.07 -1.36 7.07
N GLU A 38 -15.32 -0.07 6.90
CA GLU A 38 -14.51 0.74 6.01
C GLU A 38 -13.24 1.21 6.71
N GLY A 39 -12.12 1.15 6.00
CA GLY A 39 -10.82 1.58 6.49
C GLY A 39 -9.98 2.23 5.39
N GLU A 40 -8.80 2.68 5.77
CA GLU A 40 -7.78 3.23 4.90
C GLU A 40 -6.60 2.25 4.83
N LEU A 41 -6.24 1.78 3.64
CA LEU A 41 -4.90 1.25 3.41
C LEU A 41 -3.93 2.41 3.59
N VAL A 42 -2.92 2.24 4.44
CA VAL A 42 -1.87 3.24 4.65
C VAL A 42 -0.56 2.82 3.98
N SER A 43 -0.27 1.51 4.01
CA SER A 43 0.89 0.94 3.33
C SER A 43 0.65 -0.51 2.92
N ILE A 44 1.31 -0.93 1.85
CA ILE A 44 1.28 -2.30 1.34
C ILE A 44 2.67 -2.74 0.88
N ASN A 45 2.99 -4.01 1.13
CA ASN A 45 4.13 -4.72 0.56
C ASN A 45 3.71 -6.19 0.26
N PRO A 46 4.60 -7.02 -0.32
CA PRO A 46 4.24 -8.40 -0.69
C PRO A 46 3.78 -9.29 0.46
N GLU A 47 4.21 -8.99 1.69
CA GLU A 47 3.91 -9.82 2.88
C GLU A 47 2.80 -9.22 3.74
N HIS A 48 2.72 -7.89 3.81
CA HIS A 48 1.93 -7.19 4.81
C HIS A 48 1.19 -5.97 4.25
N MET A 49 -0.02 -5.75 4.78
CA MET A 49 -0.82 -4.54 4.60
C MET A 49 -1.02 -3.86 5.95
N PHE A 50 -0.92 -2.54 6.00
CA PHE A 50 -1.27 -1.74 7.18
C PHE A 50 -2.54 -0.95 6.90
N VAL A 51 -3.56 -1.17 7.73
CA VAL A 51 -4.89 -0.60 7.57
C VAL A 51 -5.26 0.20 8.81
N ARG A 52 -5.79 1.41 8.62
CA ARG A 52 -6.47 2.18 9.66
C ARG A 52 -7.96 2.02 9.52
N ALA A 53 -8.66 1.76 10.61
CA ALA A 53 -10.12 1.63 10.58
C ALA A 53 -10.70 2.07 11.93
N PRO A 54 -11.95 2.57 11.98
CA PRO A 54 -12.59 2.96 13.23
C PRO A 54 -12.79 1.77 14.18
N ILE A 55 -12.88 0.56 13.63
CA ILE A 55 -12.99 -0.69 14.39
C ILE A 55 -11.79 -1.55 14.02
N SER A 56 -10.98 -1.89 15.03
CA SER A 56 -9.83 -2.77 14.85
C SER A 56 -10.22 -4.23 15.15
N PRO A 57 -10.03 -5.16 14.21
CA PRO A 57 -10.27 -6.58 14.48
C PRO A 57 -9.29 -7.11 15.54
N LEU A 58 -9.69 -8.18 16.24
CA LEU A 58 -8.83 -8.85 17.21
C LEU A 58 -7.61 -9.48 16.52
N PRO A 59 -6.46 -9.64 17.21
CA PRO A 59 -5.34 -10.42 16.70
C PRO A 59 -5.79 -11.81 16.24
N LYS A 60 -5.16 -12.35 15.20
CA LYS A 60 -5.49 -13.64 14.57
C LYS A 60 -6.84 -13.69 13.82
N THR A 61 -7.58 -12.59 13.76
CA THR A 61 -8.79 -12.51 12.93
C THR A 61 -8.43 -12.59 11.45
N VAL A 62 -9.17 -13.39 10.69
CA VAL A 62 -9.09 -13.40 9.23
C VAL A 62 -9.82 -12.18 8.69
N ALA A 63 -9.14 -11.43 7.84
CA ALA A 63 -9.68 -10.26 7.16
C ALA A 63 -9.64 -10.48 5.65
N HIS A 64 -10.73 -10.13 4.98
CA HIS A 64 -10.78 -10.02 3.53
C HIS A 64 -10.88 -8.53 3.15
N LEU A 65 -9.88 -8.04 2.44
CA LEU A 65 -9.74 -6.65 2.04
C LEU A 65 -10.15 -6.48 0.59
N ARG A 66 -10.93 -5.43 0.31
CA ARG A 66 -11.34 -5.08 -1.05
C ARG A 66 -11.15 -3.58 -1.27
N PHE A 67 -10.47 -3.20 -2.34
CA PHE A 67 -10.27 -1.80 -2.72
C PHE A 67 -10.12 -1.63 -4.24
N ARG A 68 -10.37 -0.42 -4.73
CA ARG A 68 -10.29 -0.09 -6.15
C ARG A 68 -9.06 0.77 -6.43
N MET A 69 -8.39 0.49 -7.55
CA MET A 69 -7.30 1.31 -8.09
C MET A 69 -7.79 2.19 -9.25
N LEU A 70 -6.99 3.18 -9.67
CA LEU A 70 -7.34 4.14 -10.73
C LEU A 70 -7.77 3.51 -12.05
N LYS A 71 -7.21 2.36 -12.42
CA LYS A 71 -7.58 1.60 -13.63
C LYS A 71 -8.94 0.88 -13.52
N LYS A 72 -9.76 1.21 -12.52
CA LYS A 72 -11.01 0.53 -12.15
C LYS A 72 -10.85 -0.97 -11.86
N ARG A 73 -9.63 -1.42 -11.60
CA ARG A 73 -9.35 -2.80 -11.19
C ARG A 73 -9.72 -2.96 -9.71
N MET A 74 -10.45 -4.03 -9.40
CA MET A 74 -10.71 -4.45 -8.04
C MET A 74 -9.52 -5.26 -7.54
N CYS A 75 -8.92 -4.83 -6.43
CA CYS A 75 -7.89 -5.57 -5.71
C CYS A 75 -8.52 -6.22 -4.49
N GLU A 76 -8.19 -7.48 -4.29
CA GLU A 76 -8.71 -8.29 -3.19
C GLU A 76 -7.54 -9.02 -2.53
N ALA A 77 -7.51 -9.01 -1.20
CA ALA A 77 -6.52 -9.73 -0.40
C ALA A 77 -7.21 -10.42 0.78
N ARG A 78 -6.77 -11.62 1.13
CA ARG A 78 -7.15 -12.31 2.34
C ARG A 78 -5.91 -12.52 3.19
N GLY A 79 -6.06 -12.33 4.49
CA GLY A 79 -4.96 -12.46 5.40
C GLY A 79 -5.37 -12.47 6.85
N GLN A 80 -4.38 -12.54 7.74
CA GLN A 80 -4.58 -12.60 9.18
C GLN A 80 -4.03 -11.35 9.86
N VAL A 81 -4.78 -10.80 10.82
CA VAL A 81 -4.30 -9.70 11.66
C VAL A 81 -3.16 -10.19 12.56
N VAL A 82 -1.97 -9.61 12.39
CA VAL A 82 -0.74 -10.06 13.05
C VAL A 82 -0.18 -9.08 14.07
N TRP A 83 -0.46 -7.78 13.93
CA TRP A 83 -0.02 -6.76 14.87
C TRP A 83 -0.93 -5.52 14.84
N HIS A 84 -0.86 -4.73 15.90
CA HIS A 84 -1.59 -3.47 16.05
C HIS A 84 -0.61 -2.33 16.25
N ARG A 85 -0.88 -1.17 15.67
CA ARG A 85 -0.05 0.03 15.85
C ARG A 85 -0.91 1.28 15.69
N ASN A 86 -0.86 2.16 16.71
CA ASN A 86 -1.64 3.38 16.76
C ASN A 86 -3.14 3.10 16.54
N ASP A 87 -3.73 3.72 15.53
CA ASP A 87 -5.11 3.64 15.08
C ASP A 87 -5.34 2.59 13.97
N GLY A 88 -4.37 1.69 13.76
CA GLY A 88 -4.43 0.69 12.71
C GLY A 88 -3.92 -0.69 13.11
N PHE A 89 -3.98 -1.60 12.15
CA PHE A 89 -3.56 -2.99 12.30
C PHE A 89 -2.88 -3.50 11.04
N GLY A 90 -1.91 -4.39 11.24
CA GLY A 90 -1.18 -5.08 10.20
C GLY A 90 -1.79 -6.43 9.89
N ILE A 91 -1.87 -6.74 8.61
CA ILE A 91 -2.44 -7.97 8.07
C ILE A 91 -1.35 -8.67 7.28
N ALA A 92 -1.03 -9.91 7.63
CA ALA A 92 -0.18 -10.77 6.83
C ALA A 92 -1.00 -11.34 5.67
N ILE A 93 -0.54 -11.15 4.44
CA ILE A 93 -1.25 -11.58 3.22
C ILE A 93 -1.06 -13.09 3.06
N GLU A 94 -2.17 -13.81 2.96
CA GLU A 94 -2.20 -15.26 2.70
C GLU A 94 -2.56 -15.53 1.23
N GLU A 95 -3.53 -14.77 0.70
CA GLU A 95 -4.03 -14.92 -0.67
C GLU A 95 -4.33 -13.53 -1.24
N CYS A 96 -4.14 -13.34 -2.54
CA CYS A 96 -4.59 -12.13 -3.24
C CYS A 96 -5.05 -12.45 -4.66
N ASN A 97 -5.82 -11.54 -5.25
CA ASN A 97 -6.26 -11.70 -6.63
C ASN A 97 -5.17 -11.25 -7.62
N GLN A 98 -5.24 -11.74 -8.87
CA GLN A 98 -4.26 -11.45 -9.91
C GLN A 98 -3.98 -9.94 -10.13
N PRO A 99 -4.98 -9.02 -10.12
CA PRO A 99 -4.72 -7.59 -10.19
C PRO A 99 -3.82 -7.06 -9.08
N LEU A 100 -4.03 -7.52 -7.83
CA LEU A 100 -3.19 -7.12 -6.71
C LEU A 100 -1.80 -7.76 -6.79
N GLU A 101 -1.72 -9.04 -7.15
CA GLU A 101 -0.45 -9.75 -7.34
C GLU A 101 0.45 -9.04 -8.37
N SER A 102 -0.12 -8.63 -9.51
CA SER A 102 0.62 -7.89 -10.55
C SER A 102 1.21 -6.58 -10.02
N VAL A 103 0.43 -5.84 -9.21
CA VAL A 103 0.90 -4.59 -8.59
C VAL A 103 1.99 -4.87 -7.54
N LEU A 104 1.85 -5.93 -6.74
CA LEU A 104 2.86 -6.31 -5.75
C LEU A 104 4.20 -6.69 -6.41
N LEU A 105 4.15 -7.40 -7.54
CA LEU A 105 5.32 -7.73 -8.35
C LEU A 105 5.97 -6.48 -8.95
N GLU A 106 5.18 -5.58 -9.53
CA GLU A 106 5.70 -4.31 -10.04
C GLU A 106 6.35 -3.49 -8.91
N LEU A 107 5.76 -3.48 -7.71
CA LEU A 107 6.32 -2.78 -6.55
C LEU A 107 7.61 -3.42 -6.03
N SER A 108 7.77 -4.74 -6.06
CA SER A 108 8.99 -5.40 -5.55
C SER A 108 10.23 -4.99 -6.33
N ASP A 109 10.07 -4.73 -7.63
CA ASP A 109 11.15 -4.38 -8.55
C ASP A 109 11.55 -2.89 -8.47
N LEU A 110 10.71 -2.07 -7.83
CA LEU A 110 10.96 -0.63 -7.69
C LEU A 110 11.84 -0.33 -6.48
N SER A 111 12.67 0.71 -6.59
CA SER A 111 13.36 1.30 -5.44
C SER A 111 12.37 1.94 -4.46
N PRO A 112 12.71 2.12 -3.17
CA PRO A 112 11.77 2.67 -2.17
C PRO A 112 11.13 4.00 -2.56
N ASN A 113 11.87 4.90 -3.23
CA ASN A 113 11.35 6.18 -3.72
C ASN A 113 10.36 5.98 -4.88
N LEU A 114 10.70 5.10 -5.84
CA LEU A 114 9.84 4.82 -6.98
C LEU A 114 8.57 4.08 -6.58
N ARG A 115 8.60 3.24 -5.54
CA ARG A 115 7.41 2.58 -4.98
C ARG A 115 6.38 3.62 -4.51
N GLN A 116 6.81 4.66 -3.82
CA GLN A 116 5.90 5.69 -3.31
C GLN A 116 5.25 6.51 -4.43
N LEU A 117 6.03 6.84 -5.47
CA LEU A 117 5.52 7.51 -6.67
C LEU A 117 4.54 6.61 -7.43
N TYR A 118 4.89 5.35 -7.66
CA TYR A 118 4.04 4.38 -8.33
C TYR A 118 2.73 4.15 -7.56
N LEU A 119 2.80 4.00 -6.23
CA LEU A 119 1.61 3.88 -5.40
C LEU A 119 0.75 5.15 -5.51
N ALA A 120 1.33 6.35 -5.40
CA ALA A 120 0.57 7.59 -5.58
C ALA A 120 -0.11 7.69 -6.96
N ASP A 121 0.56 7.22 -8.01
CA ASP A 121 0.08 7.26 -9.40
C ASP A 121 -0.97 6.19 -9.72
N VAL A 122 -0.93 5.01 -9.09
CA VAL A 122 -1.90 3.92 -9.33
C VAL A 122 -3.08 3.98 -8.37
N LEU A 123 -2.88 4.61 -7.21
CA LEU A 123 -3.81 4.63 -6.08
C LEU A 123 -4.42 6.01 -5.82
N TYR A 124 -4.21 7.00 -6.68
CA TYR A 124 -4.90 8.28 -6.55
C TYR A 124 -6.43 8.07 -6.51
N PRO A 125 -7.15 8.63 -5.53
CA PRO A 125 -8.60 8.59 -5.55
C PRO A 125 -9.08 9.54 -6.65
N ARG A 126 -9.63 9.01 -7.74
CA ARG A 126 -10.56 9.83 -8.52
C ARG A 126 -11.83 9.96 -7.70
N ILE A 127 -12.06 11.17 -7.20
CA ILE A 127 -13.38 11.69 -6.86
C ILE A 127 -14.25 11.46 -8.11
N ASP A 128 -15.18 10.52 -8.04
CA ASP A 128 -16.20 10.36 -9.06
C ASP A 128 -17.32 11.36 -8.73
N LEU A 129 -17.27 12.53 -9.36
CA LEU A 129 -18.42 13.45 -9.42
C LEU A 129 -19.35 12.98 -10.54
N SER A 130 -19.95 11.79 -10.39
CA SER A 130 -21.08 11.40 -11.22
C SER A 130 -22.37 11.76 -10.49
N LEU A 131 -23.06 12.76 -11.06
CA LEU A 131 -24.43 13.16 -10.75
C LEU A 131 -25.43 12.03 -11.02
#